data_AF-Q3A687-F1
#
_entry.id   AF-Q3A687-F1
#
_cell.length_a   1.000
_cell.length_b   1.000
_cell.length_c   1.000
_cell.angle_alpha   90.00
_cell.angle_beta   90.00
_cell.angle_gamma   90.00
#
_symmetry.space_group_name_H-M   'P 1'
#
loop_
_entity.id
_entity.type
_entity.pdbx_description
1 polymer ?
#
loop_
_entity_poly.entity_id
_entity_poly.type
_entity_poly.pdbx_seq_one_letter_code
_entity_poly.pdbx_strand_id
1 'polypeptide(L)'
;MLKKMRKKMQNQQGFTLLEILVVLTIMGFLIAMVAPRLAGISGDAVDTVCDTNQNRMVTYMSSFFEKTSRFPNKLTNLVEETGANTYQIPAVSDGDPDNGPETLAAEFNERNHFAIHYLNDDEVAELKGMGIVALLNLNAYDAYLEDGSAIKSDYDETAATGPNDADLAASVTKAPTMEKVTLPTDTATTPFAVAMIGIGVDDAGTWQANTDTERGWGEPDGFGRIVLGMGPECSLVTSGIVSNAAHCPGGIQNADNATYNDYNLVLPRLAATAERIDGTATPFSTIDGDNTTDGVQVAAVAYDDAPGADYDYVTNDDNLRYRQFTISEGQESWQYATQCPEGHMYPEDDGEFWGVDFNPTAADGGPSAGAING
;
A
#
# COMPACT_ATOMS: atom_id res chain seq x y z
N MET A 1 50.94 59.74 -12.21
CA MET A 1 50.54 58.32 -12.11
C MET A 1 49.06 58.07 -12.52
N LEU A 2 48.43 58.95 -13.33
CA LEU A 2 47.00 58.90 -13.70
C LEU A 2 46.72 58.46 -15.16
N LYS A 3 47.76 58.11 -15.93
CA LYS A 3 47.63 57.77 -17.37
C LYS A 3 47.60 56.26 -17.67
N LYS A 4 47.90 55.41 -16.69
CA LYS A 4 47.97 53.94 -16.86
C LYS A 4 46.69 53.19 -16.48
N MET A 5 45.75 53.79 -15.75
CA MET A 5 44.49 53.12 -15.37
C MET A 5 43.39 53.23 -16.45
N ARG A 6 43.51 54.19 -17.40
CA ARG A 6 42.49 54.40 -18.45
C ARG A 6 42.54 53.40 -19.61
N LYS A 7 43.60 52.58 -19.71
CA LYS A 7 43.79 51.64 -20.83
C LYS A 7 43.24 50.22 -20.56
N LYS A 8 42.81 49.92 -19.32
CA LYS A 8 42.28 48.59 -18.95
C LYS A 8 40.75 48.47 -19.09
N MET A 9 40.05 49.57 -19.37
CA MET A 9 38.57 49.59 -19.57
C MET A 9 38.13 49.59 -21.04
N GLN A 10 39.07 49.63 -22.00
CA GLN A 10 38.73 49.73 -23.44
C GLN A 10 38.70 48.39 -24.19
N ASN A 11 38.90 47.26 -23.49
CA ASN A 11 38.90 45.92 -24.09
C ASN A 11 37.80 44.99 -23.55
N GLN A 12 36.81 45.51 -22.83
CA GLN A 12 35.57 44.76 -22.61
C GLN A 12 34.64 45.06 -23.78
N GLN A 13 34.86 44.35 -24.90
CA GLN A 13 33.83 44.25 -25.94
C GLN A 13 32.63 43.57 -25.29
N GLY A 14 31.60 44.35 -24.95
CA GLY A 14 30.36 43.83 -24.41
C GLY A 14 29.71 42.91 -25.44
N PHE A 15 29.22 41.76 -24.99
CA PHE A 15 28.38 40.88 -25.80
C PHE A 15 27.27 41.70 -26.47
N THR A 16 27.12 41.56 -27.78
CA THR A 16 26.06 42.26 -28.49
C THR A 16 24.72 41.64 -28.13
N LEU A 17 23.65 42.46 -28.04
CA LEU A 17 22.29 41.96 -27.81
C LEU A 17 21.88 40.92 -28.87
N LEU A 18 22.38 41.08 -30.10
CA LEU A 18 22.12 40.17 -31.21
C LEU A 18 22.73 38.79 -30.97
N GLU A 19 23.96 38.69 -30.45
CA GLU A 19 24.60 37.40 -30.15
C GLU A 19 23.81 36.61 -29.10
N ILE A 20 23.37 37.27 -28.02
CA ILE A 20 22.57 36.60 -26.99
C ILE A 20 21.21 36.16 -27.56
N LEU A 21 20.56 36.98 -28.38
CA LEU A 21 19.28 36.65 -28.99
C LEU A 21 19.37 35.43 -29.92
N VAL A 22 20.40 35.35 -30.76
CA VAL A 22 20.59 34.20 -31.67
C VAL A 22 20.87 32.93 -30.86
N VAL A 23 21.69 33.01 -29.81
CA VAL A 23 21.97 31.87 -28.93
C VAL A 23 20.71 31.37 -28.23
N LEU A 24 19.92 32.27 -27.62
CA LEU A 24 18.66 31.89 -26.97
C LEU A 24 17.67 31.29 -27.96
N THR A 25 17.63 31.80 -29.20
CA THR A 25 16.77 31.26 -30.26
C THR A 25 17.19 29.83 -30.63
N ILE A 26 18.49 29.59 -30.86
CA ILE A 26 19.01 28.26 -31.18
C ILE A 26 18.81 27.29 -30.01
N MET A 27 19.08 27.73 -28.77
CA MET A 27 18.83 26.93 -27.58
C MET A 27 17.34 26.60 -27.42
N GLY A 28 16.45 27.57 -27.68
CA GLY A 28 15.00 27.35 -27.67
C GLY A 28 14.56 26.28 -28.69
N PHE A 29 15.08 26.33 -29.92
CA PHE A 29 14.80 25.30 -30.92
C PHE A 29 15.35 23.92 -30.53
N LEU A 30 16.56 23.85 -29.97
CA LEU A 30 17.15 22.60 -29.53
C LEU A 30 16.34 21.99 -28.37
N ILE A 31 15.95 22.79 -27.37
CA ILE A 31 15.12 22.34 -26.26
C ILE A 31 13.75 21.87 -26.78
N ALA A 32 13.10 22.62 -27.67
CA ALA A 32 11.80 22.24 -28.24
C ALA A 32 11.84 20.90 -29.00
N MET A 33 12.97 20.56 -29.65
CA MET A 33 13.13 19.30 -30.36
C MET A 33 13.48 18.12 -29.42
N VAL A 34 14.28 18.38 -28.38
CA VAL A 34 14.82 17.32 -27.49
C VAL A 34 13.90 17.03 -26.31
N ALA A 35 13.23 18.05 -25.74
CA ALA A 35 12.43 17.92 -24.53
C ALA A 35 11.34 16.83 -24.61
N PRO A 36 10.54 16.71 -25.71
CA PRO A 36 9.52 15.66 -25.79
C PRO A 36 10.10 14.25 -25.78
N ARG A 37 11.31 14.05 -26.33
CA ARG A 37 11.97 12.74 -26.34
C ARG A 37 12.57 12.38 -24.98
N LEU A 38 13.03 13.37 -24.23
CA LEU A 38 13.61 13.15 -22.92
C LEU A 38 12.53 12.89 -21.85
N ALA A 39 11.36 13.53 -21.98
CA ALA A 39 10.23 13.34 -21.07
C ALA A 39 9.66 11.90 -21.11
N GLY A 40 9.60 11.26 -22.29
CA GLY A 40 9.16 9.86 -22.40
C GLY A 40 10.17 8.85 -21.84
N ILE A 41 11.47 9.12 -21.97
CA ILE A 41 12.53 8.24 -21.45
C ILE A 41 12.55 8.19 -19.92
N SER A 42 12.16 9.27 -19.24
CA SER A 42 12.14 9.29 -17.78
C SER A 42 11.02 8.46 -17.16
N GLY A 43 9.86 8.32 -17.81
CA GLY A 43 8.76 7.48 -17.33
C GLY A 43 9.10 6.00 -17.44
N ASP A 44 9.36 5.51 -18.65
CA ASP A 44 9.72 4.10 -18.89
C ASP A 44 10.93 3.62 -18.04
N ALA A 45 11.87 4.53 -17.75
CA ALA A 45 13.02 4.24 -16.91
C ALA A 45 12.67 4.09 -15.43
N VAL A 46 11.65 4.80 -14.94
CA VAL A 46 11.14 4.67 -13.56
C VAL A 46 10.55 3.29 -13.40
N ASP A 47 9.62 2.90 -14.27
CA ASP A 47 8.93 1.60 -14.23
C ASP A 47 9.93 0.44 -14.29
N THR A 48 10.87 0.51 -15.24
CA THR A 48 11.95 -0.49 -15.37
C THR A 48 12.79 -0.61 -14.09
N VAL A 49 13.06 0.51 -13.40
CA VAL A 49 13.82 0.51 -12.15
C VAL A 49 12.96 0.00 -10.99
N CYS A 50 11.67 0.35 -10.94
CA CYS A 50 10.68 -0.18 -10.00
C CYS A 50 10.64 -1.71 -10.11
N ASP A 51 10.39 -2.27 -11.28
CA ASP A 51 10.38 -3.72 -11.53
C ASP A 51 11.69 -4.40 -11.12
N THR A 52 12.82 -3.79 -11.50
CA THR A 52 14.13 -4.32 -11.14
C THR A 52 14.32 -4.34 -9.63
N ASN A 53 13.87 -3.31 -8.92
CA ASN A 53 13.97 -3.23 -7.47
C ASN A 53 13.00 -4.19 -6.78
N GLN A 54 11.76 -4.32 -7.26
CA GLN A 54 10.79 -5.30 -6.76
C GLN A 54 11.32 -6.73 -6.90
N ASN A 55 11.84 -7.10 -8.08
CA ASN A 55 12.46 -8.42 -8.30
C ASN A 55 13.66 -8.66 -7.36
N ARG A 56 14.49 -7.63 -7.12
CA ARG A 56 15.57 -7.70 -6.12
C ARG A 56 15.02 -7.92 -4.72
N MET A 57 13.91 -7.27 -4.35
CA MET A 57 13.29 -7.46 -3.05
C MET A 57 12.81 -8.89 -2.83
N VAL A 58 12.17 -9.51 -3.82
CA VAL A 58 11.81 -10.93 -3.80
C VAL A 58 13.07 -11.79 -3.54
N THR A 59 14.16 -11.50 -4.25
CA THR A 59 15.43 -12.23 -4.11
C THR A 59 16.06 -12.06 -2.72
N TYR A 60 16.04 -10.83 -2.17
CA TYR A 60 16.60 -10.53 -0.85
C TYR A 60 15.78 -11.16 0.27
N MET A 61 14.46 -11.09 0.17
CA MET A 61 13.56 -11.73 1.14
C MET A 61 13.73 -13.26 1.12
N SER A 62 13.74 -13.86 -0.07
CA SER A 62 13.99 -15.29 -0.25
C SER A 62 15.32 -15.71 0.37
N SER A 63 16.39 -14.96 0.09
CA SER A 63 17.71 -15.23 0.66
C SER A 63 17.74 -15.10 2.19
N PHE A 64 17.00 -14.14 2.75
CA PHE A 64 16.89 -13.97 4.21
C PHE A 64 16.13 -15.14 4.83
N PHE A 65 14.98 -15.49 4.26
CA PHE A 65 14.12 -16.55 4.74
C PHE A 65 14.81 -17.91 4.65
N GLU A 66 15.45 -18.24 3.52
CA GLU A 66 16.21 -19.49 3.37
C GLU A 66 17.36 -19.64 4.37
N LYS A 67 18.05 -18.54 4.69
CA LYS A 67 19.18 -18.55 5.63
C LYS A 67 18.76 -18.64 7.09
N THR A 68 17.60 -18.08 7.43
CA THR A 68 17.22 -17.86 8.82
C THR A 68 15.98 -18.65 9.23
N SER A 69 15.25 -19.21 8.25
CA SER A 69 13.94 -19.86 8.40
C SER A 69 12.94 -19.01 9.16
N ARG A 70 13.01 -17.69 8.98
CA ARG A 70 12.16 -16.70 9.63
C ARG A 70 12.07 -15.42 8.80
N PHE A 71 11.09 -14.60 9.12
CA PHE A 71 10.94 -13.27 8.54
C PHE A 71 11.80 -12.23 9.28
N PRO A 72 12.07 -11.08 8.63
CA PRO A 72 12.76 -9.99 9.29
C PRO A 72 11.98 -9.49 10.50
N ASN A 73 12.71 -9.17 11.57
CA ASN A 73 12.16 -8.51 12.73
C ASN A 73 12.25 -6.98 12.56
N LYS A 74 11.49 -6.20 13.35
CA LYS A 74 11.43 -4.73 13.28
C LYS A 74 11.00 -4.22 11.90
N LEU A 75 10.03 -4.90 11.31
CA LEU A 75 9.30 -4.37 10.15
C LEU A 75 8.42 -3.20 10.60
N THR A 76 8.06 -2.33 9.67
CA THR A 76 7.16 -1.19 9.90
C THR A 76 5.72 -1.70 9.94
N ASN A 77 5.00 -1.39 11.01
CA ASN A 77 3.57 -1.62 11.12
C ASN A 77 2.84 -0.38 10.56
N LEU A 78 2.02 -0.57 9.53
CA LEU A 78 1.36 0.50 8.78
C LEU A 78 0.11 1.01 9.52
N VAL A 79 0.30 1.45 10.77
CA VAL A 79 -0.76 1.96 11.64
C VAL A 79 -0.30 3.22 12.36
N GLU A 80 -1.28 3.99 12.80
CA GLU A 80 -1.13 5.10 13.73
C GLU A 80 -1.82 4.77 15.05
N GLU A 81 -1.15 5.04 16.17
CA GLU A 81 -1.77 4.97 17.48
C GLU A 81 -2.56 6.25 17.77
N THR A 82 -3.89 6.16 17.79
CA THR A 82 -4.80 7.31 18.02
C THR A 82 -4.94 7.66 19.50
N GLY A 83 -4.56 6.75 20.37
CA GLY A 83 -4.68 6.77 21.82
C GLY A 83 -4.12 5.47 22.39
N ALA A 84 -4.11 5.32 23.71
CA ALA A 84 -3.43 4.17 24.34
C ALA A 84 -3.99 2.81 23.84
N ASN A 85 -3.19 2.10 23.03
CA ASN A 85 -3.54 0.84 22.38
C ASN A 85 -4.76 0.92 21.44
N THR A 86 -5.06 2.09 20.88
CA THR A 86 -6.09 2.25 19.83
C THR A 86 -5.42 2.65 18.53
N TYR A 87 -5.81 2.01 17.43
CA TYR A 87 -5.10 2.11 16.16
C TYR A 87 -6.02 2.46 15.00
N GLN A 88 -5.49 3.16 14.01
CA GLN A 88 -6.12 3.45 12.72
C GLN A 88 -5.14 3.22 11.57
N ILE A 89 -5.67 3.03 10.35
CA ILE A 89 -4.85 3.13 9.14
C ILE A 89 -4.41 4.60 8.99
N PRO A 90 -3.14 4.88 8.64
CA PRO A 90 -2.69 6.24 8.39
C PRO A 90 -3.47 6.92 7.26
N ALA A 91 -3.40 8.24 7.21
CA ALA A 91 -4.03 9.01 6.15
C ALA A 91 -3.58 8.55 4.75
N VAL A 92 -4.54 8.39 3.86
CA VAL A 92 -4.35 8.04 2.45
C VAL A 92 -4.44 9.31 1.62
N SER A 93 -3.59 9.42 0.61
CA SER A 93 -3.53 10.60 -0.25
C SER A 93 -4.79 10.78 -1.08
N ASP A 94 -5.24 12.03 -1.19
CA ASP A 94 -6.34 12.46 -2.05
C ASP A 94 -5.85 12.86 -3.46
N GLY A 95 -4.52 12.86 -3.68
CA GLY A 95 -3.88 13.25 -4.93
C GLY A 95 -3.82 14.77 -5.17
N ASP A 96 -4.12 15.59 -4.17
CA ASP A 96 -3.96 17.05 -4.22
C ASP A 96 -2.63 17.48 -3.60
N PRO A 97 -1.57 17.77 -4.39
CA PRO A 97 -0.30 18.20 -3.83
C PRO A 97 -0.35 19.59 -3.16
N ASP A 98 -1.44 20.36 -3.31
CA ASP A 98 -1.54 21.73 -2.76
C ASP A 98 -1.84 21.76 -1.24
N ASN A 99 -2.42 20.71 -0.66
CA ASN A 99 -2.66 20.57 0.80
C ASN A 99 -1.51 19.86 1.55
N GLY A 100 -0.52 19.37 0.78
CA GLY A 100 0.69 18.72 1.27
C GLY A 100 0.51 17.21 1.46
N PRO A 101 1.59 16.43 1.44
CA PRO A 101 1.49 14.98 1.31
C PRO A 101 0.85 14.31 2.52
N GLU A 102 0.03 13.30 2.25
CA GLU A 102 -0.50 12.34 3.21
C GLU A 102 0.49 11.21 3.47
N THR A 103 0.11 10.24 4.31
CA THR A 103 1.01 9.16 4.69
C THR A 103 1.12 8.09 3.60
N LEU A 104 0.00 7.48 3.21
CA LEU A 104 -0.04 6.39 2.22
C LEU A 104 -0.45 6.90 0.85
N ALA A 105 0.13 6.34 -0.21
CA ALA A 105 -0.33 6.61 -1.57
C ALA A 105 -1.76 6.08 -1.78
N ALA A 106 -2.58 6.81 -2.54
CA ALA A 106 -3.94 6.40 -2.90
C ALA A 106 -3.96 4.98 -3.49
N GLU A 107 -3.15 4.75 -4.54
CA GLU A 107 -3.04 3.45 -5.22
C GLU A 107 -2.70 2.29 -4.28
N PHE A 108 -1.91 2.56 -3.24
CA PHE A 108 -1.54 1.52 -2.27
C PHE A 108 -2.74 1.02 -1.50
N ASN A 109 -3.61 1.94 -1.09
CA ASN A 109 -4.85 1.61 -0.41
C ASN A 109 -5.93 1.14 -1.39
N GLU A 110 -6.02 1.69 -2.60
CA GLU A 110 -6.97 1.22 -3.63
C GLU A 110 -6.72 -0.24 -4.01
N ARG A 111 -5.47 -0.70 -4.04
CA ARG A 111 -5.16 -2.10 -4.37
C ARG A 111 -5.33 -3.04 -3.18
N ASN A 112 -5.08 -2.59 -1.96
CA ASN A 112 -5.07 -3.45 -0.77
C ASN A 112 -6.31 -3.33 0.11
N HIS A 113 -7.02 -2.21 0.03
CA HIS A 113 -8.12 -1.80 0.90
C HIS A 113 -7.83 -2.12 2.37
N PHE A 114 -6.88 -1.39 2.97
CA PHE A 114 -6.41 -1.73 4.30
C PHE A 114 -7.52 -1.63 5.34
N ALA A 115 -7.67 -2.69 6.13
CA ALA A 115 -8.49 -2.72 7.32
C ALA A 115 -7.61 -2.88 8.55
N ILE A 116 -8.01 -2.23 9.65
CA ILE A 116 -7.39 -2.47 10.95
C ILE A 116 -7.77 -3.88 11.43
N HIS A 117 -6.76 -4.63 11.85
CA HIS A 117 -6.94 -5.95 12.43
C HIS A 117 -6.28 -6.04 13.80
N TYR A 118 -7.11 -6.09 14.85
CA TYR A 118 -6.66 -6.40 16.20
C TYR A 118 -6.34 -7.89 16.33
N LEU A 119 -5.07 -8.16 16.62
CA LEU A 119 -4.56 -9.52 16.77
C LEU A 119 -4.99 -10.11 18.11
N ASN A 120 -5.26 -11.42 18.11
CA ASN A 120 -5.41 -12.21 19.33
C ASN A 120 -4.07 -12.84 19.77
N ASP A 121 -4.08 -13.52 20.92
CA ASP A 121 -2.87 -14.14 21.48
C ASP A 121 -2.26 -15.22 20.57
N ASP A 122 -3.09 -15.97 19.85
CA ASP A 122 -2.65 -17.05 18.98
C ASP A 122 -1.96 -16.51 17.72
N GLU A 123 -2.50 -15.48 17.09
CA GLU A 123 -1.87 -14.79 15.95
C GLU A 123 -0.55 -14.13 16.35
N VAL A 124 -0.51 -13.49 17.52
CA VAL A 124 0.75 -12.93 18.02
C VAL A 124 1.78 -14.02 18.31
N ALA A 125 1.37 -15.17 18.83
CA ALA A 125 2.25 -16.31 19.03
C ALA A 125 2.78 -16.86 17.69
N GLU A 126 1.94 -16.91 16.65
CA GLU A 126 2.33 -17.33 15.31
C GLU A 126 3.34 -16.36 14.68
N LEU A 127 3.10 -15.04 14.74
CA LEU A 127 4.05 -14.02 14.27
C LEU A 127 5.41 -14.14 14.99
N LYS A 128 5.39 -14.39 16.30
CA LYS A 128 6.62 -14.66 17.08
C LYS A 128 7.33 -15.92 16.62
N GLY A 129 6.59 -16.99 16.32
CA GLY A 129 7.11 -18.23 15.74
C GLY A 129 7.77 -18.02 14.38
N MET A 130 7.21 -17.10 13.58
CA MET A 130 7.74 -16.65 12.30
C MET A 130 8.97 -15.71 12.43
N GLY A 131 9.37 -15.35 13.65
CA GLY A 131 10.54 -14.54 13.97
C GLY A 131 10.29 -13.04 14.10
N ILE A 132 9.04 -12.61 13.97
CA ILE A 132 8.60 -11.23 14.16
C ILE A 132 8.24 -11.07 15.65
N VAL A 133 9.11 -10.43 16.41
CA VAL A 133 8.92 -10.25 17.87
C VAL A 133 8.72 -8.79 18.26
N ALA A 134 9.04 -7.87 17.35
CA ALA A 134 8.81 -6.45 17.49
C ALA A 134 8.54 -5.83 16.12
N LEU A 135 7.66 -4.83 16.11
CA LEU A 135 7.36 -3.98 14.95
C LEU A 135 7.66 -2.52 15.30
N LEU A 136 7.71 -1.67 14.28
CA LEU A 136 7.81 -0.22 14.42
C LEU A 136 6.50 0.39 13.97
N ASN A 137 5.68 0.93 14.87
CA ASN A 137 4.45 1.61 14.48
C ASN A 137 4.81 2.88 13.72
N LEU A 138 4.25 3.04 12.51
CA LEU A 138 4.58 4.13 11.60
C LEU A 138 4.35 5.48 12.29
N ASN A 139 3.17 5.70 12.86
CA ASN A 139 2.86 6.88 13.69
C ASN A 139 3.26 8.19 12.98
N ALA A 140 2.75 8.41 11.76
CA ALA A 140 3.12 9.55 10.90
C ALA A 140 2.25 10.79 11.17
N TYR A 141 0.93 10.61 11.27
CA TYR A 141 -0.08 11.63 11.56
C TYR A 141 -0.11 12.81 10.58
N ASP A 142 0.15 12.55 9.29
CA ASP A 142 0.27 13.59 8.27
C ASP A 142 -1.03 14.37 8.04
N ALA A 143 -2.21 13.76 8.26
CA ALA A 143 -3.51 14.46 8.17
C ALA A 143 -3.85 15.34 9.38
N TYR A 144 -3.05 15.35 10.44
CA TYR A 144 -3.39 16.05 11.68
C TYR A 144 -2.59 17.35 11.86
N LEU A 145 -3.18 18.28 12.62
CA LEU A 145 -2.44 19.40 13.20
C LEU A 145 -1.24 18.88 14.03
N GLU A 146 -0.22 19.72 14.22
CA GLU A 146 1.01 19.34 14.92
C GLU A 146 0.72 18.71 16.30
N ASP A 147 -0.28 19.23 17.02
CA ASP A 147 -0.70 18.75 18.34
C ASP A 147 -1.70 17.58 18.34
N GLY A 148 -2.17 17.13 17.17
CA GLY A 148 -3.16 16.05 17.04
C GLY A 148 -4.59 16.44 17.42
N SER A 149 -4.86 17.72 17.70
CA SER A 149 -6.15 18.16 18.24
C SER A 149 -7.30 18.11 17.22
N ALA A 150 -6.98 18.14 15.93
CA ALA A 150 -7.92 18.03 14.82
C ALA A 150 -7.21 17.56 13.55
N ILE A 151 -7.99 17.03 12.62
CA ILE A 151 -7.62 16.86 11.21
C ILE A 151 -7.41 18.25 10.59
N LYS A 152 -6.44 18.38 9.68
CA LYS A 152 -6.19 19.64 8.98
C LYS A 152 -7.39 20.02 8.11
N SER A 153 -7.71 21.32 8.04
CA SER A 153 -8.91 21.79 7.32
C SER A 153 -8.84 21.66 5.80
N ASP A 154 -7.64 21.48 5.27
CA ASP A 154 -7.31 21.28 3.87
C ASP A 154 -7.14 19.80 3.51
N TYR A 155 -7.19 18.88 4.48
CA TYR A 155 -7.33 17.46 4.22
C TYR A 155 -8.75 17.20 3.71
N ASP A 156 -8.87 16.58 2.54
CA ASP A 156 -10.17 16.26 1.97
C ASP A 156 -10.77 15.01 2.64
N GLU A 157 -11.56 15.22 3.69
CA GLU A 157 -12.42 14.17 4.29
C GLU A 157 -13.54 13.71 3.33
N THR A 158 -13.74 14.38 2.18
CA THR A 158 -14.82 14.11 1.21
C THR A 158 -14.42 13.20 0.04
N ALA A 159 -13.30 12.48 0.16
CA ALA A 159 -13.13 11.18 -0.50
C ALA A 159 -14.20 10.14 -0.10
N ALA A 160 -15.15 10.55 0.76
CA ALA A 160 -16.42 9.98 1.24
C ALA A 160 -17.37 9.25 0.27
N THR A 161 -16.95 8.82 -0.92
CA THR A 161 -17.65 7.81 -1.74
C THR A 161 -16.70 6.90 -2.52
N GLY A 162 -15.46 6.73 -2.08
CA GLY A 162 -14.49 5.83 -2.70
C GLY A 162 -13.74 4.98 -1.66
N PRO A 163 -13.09 3.89 -2.08
CA PRO A 163 -12.40 2.94 -1.19
C PRO A 163 -11.18 3.48 -0.44
N ASN A 164 -10.98 4.80 -0.43
CA ASN A 164 -9.79 5.51 0.02
C ASN A 164 -9.85 6.02 1.46
N ASP A 165 -10.97 5.86 2.18
CA ASP A 165 -11.10 6.41 3.52
C ASP A 165 -10.71 5.41 4.60
N ALA A 166 -9.46 5.50 5.05
CA ALA A 166 -9.17 5.16 6.43
C ALA A 166 -10.01 6.08 7.32
N ASP A 167 -11.04 5.56 8.00
CA ASP A 167 -11.84 6.34 8.95
C ASP A 167 -10.91 6.95 10.03
N LEU A 168 -10.55 8.23 9.85
CA LEU A 168 -9.64 8.91 10.76
C LEU A 168 -10.38 9.39 11.99
N ALA A 169 -9.77 9.20 13.16
CA ALA A 169 -10.27 9.78 14.40
C ALA A 169 -10.31 11.32 14.29
N ALA A 170 -11.35 11.96 14.82
CA ALA A 170 -11.45 13.42 14.80
C ALA A 170 -10.28 14.14 15.53
N SER A 171 -9.59 13.43 16.43
CA SER A 171 -8.40 13.89 17.14
C SER A 171 -7.59 12.69 17.64
N VAL A 172 -6.28 12.85 17.82
CA VAL A 172 -5.37 11.79 18.25
C VAL A 172 -4.43 12.22 19.37
N THR A 173 -4.03 11.26 20.21
CA THR A 173 -2.88 11.41 21.10
C THR A 173 -1.65 10.79 20.44
N LYS A 174 -0.84 11.61 19.77
CA LYS A 174 0.29 11.14 18.97
C LYS A 174 1.31 10.35 19.82
N ALA A 175 1.52 9.09 19.46
CA ALA A 175 2.67 8.30 19.90
C ALA A 175 3.93 8.64 19.06
N PRO A 176 5.15 8.31 19.53
CA PRO A 176 6.37 8.57 18.77
C PRO A 176 6.38 7.89 17.38
N THR A 177 6.83 8.61 16.35
CA THR A 177 7.05 8.08 15.00
C THR A 177 8.05 6.93 15.03
N MET A 178 7.77 5.85 14.28
CA MET A 178 8.56 4.61 14.27
C MET A 178 8.79 4.02 15.67
N GLU A 179 7.80 4.13 16.56
CA GLU A 179 7.89 3.57 17.91
C GLU A 179 8.06 2.06 17.84
N LYS A 180 9.11 1.56 18.49
CA LYS A 180 9.33 0.12 18.59
C LYS A 180 8.39 -0.50 19.63
N VAL A 181 7.42 -1.25 19.14
CA VAL A 181 6.50 -2.04 19.94
C VAL A 181 6.96 -3.49 19.94
N THR A 182 7.09 -4.08 21.14
CA THR A 182 7.31 -5.53 21.28
C THR A 182 5.94 -6.19 21.24
N LEU A 183 5.78 -7.23 20.42
CA LEU A 183 4.48 -7.88 20.28
C LEU A 183 4.00 -8.40 21.65
N PRO A 184 2.77 -8.04 22.08
CA PRO A 184 2.27 -8.36 23.41
C PRO A 184 2.14 -9.87 23.61
N THR A 185 2.07 -10.32 24.85
CA THR A 185 1.81 -11.75 25.17
C THR A 185 0.39 -11.99 25.64
N ASP A 186 -0.34 -10.91 25.90
CA ASP A 186 -1.71 -10.87 26.39
C ASP A 186 -2.37 -9.65 25.73
N THR A 187 -3.02 -9.92 24.60
CA THR A 187 -3.72 -8.95 23.76
C THR A 187 -5.01 -8.45 24.41
N ALA A 188 -5.55 -9.17 25.39
CA ALA A 188 -6.70 -8.70 26.17
C ALA A 188 -6.33 -7.54 27.11
N THR A 189 -5.08 -7.49 27.60
CA THR A 189 -4.59 -6.37 28.42
C THR A 189 -3.84 -5.31 27.65
N THR A 190 -3.16 -5.70 26.56
CA THR A 190 -2.42 -4.80 25.67
C THR A 190 -2.85 -5.06 24.23
N PRO A 191 -4.01 -4.51 23.82
CA PRO A 191 -4.49 -4.62 22.44
C PRO A 191 -3.42 -4.16 21.46
N PHE A 192 -3.31 -4.84 20.33
CA PHE A 192 -2.33 -4.51 19.31
C PHE A 192 -2.91 -4.83 17.94
N ALA A 193 -2.80 -3.90 17.01
CA ALA A 193 -3.38 -4.01 15.69
C ALA A 193 -2.35 -3.83 14.58
N VAL A 194 -2.69 -4.37 13.42
CA VAL A 194 -1.91 -4.30 12.18
C VAL A 194 -2.80 -3.94 11.01
N ALA A 195 -2.19 -3.46 9.92
CA ALA A 195 -2.88 -3.31 8.64
C ALA A 195 -3.02 -4.67 7.94
N MET A 196 -4.23 -5.01 7.53
CA MET A 196 -4.58 -6.24 6.83
C MET A 196 -5.32 -5.91 5.52
N ILE A 197 -5.10 -6.72 4.48
CA ILE A 197 -5.71 -6.52 3.16
C ILE A 197 -7.19 -6.92 3.20
N GLY A 198 -8.07 -5.97 2.88
CA GLY A 198 -9.50 -6.15 2.60
C GLY A 198 -10.43 -6.47 3.76
N ILE A 199 -9.93 -7.12 4.80
CA ILE A 199 -10.68 -7.52 5.98
C ILE A 199 -9.85 -7.33 7.23
N GLY A 200 -10.48 -6.95 8.33
CA GLY A 200 -9.86 -6.80 9.63
C GLY A 200 -10.84 -7.05 10.76
N VAL A 201 -10.34 -7.04 11.99
CA VAL A 201 -11.16 -7.14 13.19
C VAL A 201 -10.99 -5.84 13.96
N ASP A 202 -12.09 -5.17 14.30
CA ASP A 202 -12.09 -3.94 15.10
C ASP A 202 -11.75 -4.18 16.57
N ASP A 203 -11.68 -3.10 17.35
CA ASP A 203 -11.37 -3.14 18.78
C ASP A 203 -12.45 -3.82 19.63
N ALA A 204 -13.66 -3.99 19.08
CA ALA A 204 -14.76 -4.73 19.68
C ALA A 204 -14.74 -6.23 19.35
N GLY A 205 -13.80 -6.68 18.51
CA GLY A 205 -13.69 -8.07 18.09
C GLY A 205 -14.63 -8.43 16.93
N THR A 206 -15.18 -7.45 16.22
CA THR A 206 -16.08 -7.64 15.07
C THR A 206 -15.29 -7.57 13.77
N TRP A 207 -15.55 -8.50 12.85
CA TRP A 207 -14.95 -8.44 11.52
C TRP A 207 -15.54 -7.28 10.71
N GLN A 208 -14.66 -6.49 10.11
CA GLN A 208 -14.96 -5.39 9.21
C GLN A 208 -14.35 -5.69 7.85
N ALA A 209 -15.04 -5.31 6.79
CA ALA A 209 -14.55 -5.38 5.42
C ALA A 209 -14.97 -4.15 4.65
N ASN A 210 -14.20 -3.81 3.63
CA ASN A 210 -14.63 -2.85 2.64
C ASN A 210 -15.66 -3.52 1.71
N THR A 211 -16.95 -3.21 1.92
CA THR A 211 -18.06 -3.74 1.11
C THR A 211 -18.50 -2.76 0.03
N ASP A 212 -17.90 -1.57 -0.03
CA ASP A 212 -18.46 -0.45 -0.78
C ASP A 212 -17.93 -0.38 -2.22
N THR A 213 -16.82 -1.07 -2.52
CA THR A 213 -16.35 -1.28 -3.90
C THR A 213 -15.80 -2.69 -4.11
N GLU A 214 -16.48 -3.47 -4.95
CA GLU A 214 -16.05 -4.81 -5.35
C GLU A 214 -15.00 -4.76 -6.48
N ARG A 215 -14.34 -3.62 -6.70
CA ARG A 215 -13.51 -3.33 -7.88
C ARG A 215 -12.29 -2.50 -7.52
N GLY A 216 -11.21 -2.67 -8.27
CA GLY A 216 -9.96 -1.90 -8.13
C GLY A 216 -8.90 -2.62 -7.29
N TRP A 217 -9.20 -3.84 -6.85
CA TRP A 217 -8.35 -4.63 -5.98
C TRP A 217 -7.06 -5.06 -6.71
N GLY A 218 -5.98 -5.18 -5.95
CA GLY A 218 -4.75 -5.83 -6.38
C GLY A 218 -4.88 -7.36 -6.39
N GLU A 219 -3.76 -8.06 -6.18
CA GLU A 219 -3.73 -9.52 -6.17
C GLU A 219 -4.70 -10.10 -5.10
N PRO A 220 -5.75 -10.83 -5.50
CA PRO A 220 -6.82 -11.26 -4.60
C PRO A 220 -6.35 -12.30 -3.56
N ASP A 221 -5.27 -13.05 -3.81
CA ASP A 221 -4.66 -13.92 -2.78
C ASP A 221 -4.09 -13.12 -1.59
N GLY A 222 -3.94 -11.80 -1.74
CA GLY A 222 -3.62 -10.85 -0.67
C GLY A 222 -4.64 -10.84 0.47
N PHE A 223 -5.88 -11.23 0.21
CA PHE A 223 -7.00 -11.05 1.13
C PHE A 223 -6.79 -11.71 2.50
N GLY A 224 -7.01 -10.95 3.58
CA GLY A 224 -6.82 -11.41 4.96
C GLY A 224 -5.35 -11.58 5.37
N ARG A 225 -4.41 -10.94 4.66
CA ARG A 225 -2.98 -11.01 4.96
C ARG A 225 -2.47 -9.69 5.50
N ILE A 226 -1.50 -9.79 6.41
CA ILE A 226 -0.89 -8.65 7.10
C ILE A 226 0.18 -8.04 6.19
N VAL A 227 0.20 -6.71 6.08
CA VAL A 227 1.20 -5.97 5.31
C VAL A 227 2.11 -5.19 6.25
N LEU A 228 3.42 -5.38 6.08
CA LEU A 228 4.44 -4.73 6.90
C LEU A 228 5.54 -4.11 6.02
N GLY A 229 5.97 -2.90 6.34
CA GLY A 229 7.03 -2.20 5.63
C GLY A 229 8.43 -2.73 5.93
N MET A 230 9.31 -2.71 4.92
CA MET A 230 10.72 -3.09 5.03
C MET A 230 11.60 -1.85 5.12
N GLY A 231 11.39 -1.06 6.18
CA GLY A 231 12.19 0.13 6.47
C GLY A 231 13.64 -0.16 6.86
N PRO A 232 14.47 0.89 7.02
CA PRO A 232 15.91 0.78 7.28
C PRO A 232 16.26 0.07 8.60
N GLU A 233 15.33 0.03 9.55
CA GLU A 233 15.50 -0.59 10.85
C GLU A 233 15.29 -2.11 10.84
N CYS A 234 14.67 -2.65 9.79
CA CYS A 234 14.31 -4.07 9.74
C CYS A 234 15.57 -4.95 9.70
N SER A 235 15.45 -6.20 10.16
CA SER A 235 16.61 -7.10 10.21
C SER A 235 17.14 -7.53 8.85
N LEU A 236 16.36 -7.36 7.77
CA LEU A 236 16.85 -7.59 6.41
C LEU A 236 17.95 -6.58 6.06
N VAL A 237 17.73 -5.30 6.34
CA VAL A 237 18.69 -4.21 6.09
C VAL A 237 19.81 -4.26 7.12
N THR A 238 19.47 -4.32 8.42
CA THR A 238 20.49 -4.25 9.49
C THR A 238 21.39 -5.48 9.59
N SER A 239 21.02 -6.62 8.99
CA SER A 239 21.90 -7.79 8.86
C SER A 239 22.90 -7.69 7.70
N GLY A 240 22.78 -6.66 6.85
CA GLY A 240 23.66 -6.44 5.70
C GLY A 240 23.33 -7.31 4.47
N ILE A 241 22.14 -7.93 4.42
CA ILE A 241 21.65 -8.58 3.19
C ILE A 241 21.31 -7.52 2.13
N VAL A 242 20.81 -6.37 2.56
CA VAL A 242 20.61 -5.19 1.72
C VAL A 242 21.40 -4.02 2.31
N SER A 243 22.10 -3.27 1.46
CA SER A 243 22.97 -2.17 1.89
C SER A 243 22.21 -0.91 2.35
N ASN A 244 20.94 -0.77 1.96
CA ASN A 244 20.05 0.30 2.38
C ASN A 244 18.59 -0.13 2.16
N ALA A 245 17.63 0.47 2.88
CA ALA A 245 16.23 0.35 2.48
C ALA A 245 16.10 0.86 1.03
N ALA A 246 15.50 0.04 0.18
CA ALA A 246 15.20 0.46 -1.18
C ALA A 246 13.93 1.31 -1.11
N HIS A 247 13.97 2.52 -1.64
CA HIS A 247 12.77 3.32 -1.87
C HIS A 247 12.28 3.09 -3.29
N CYS A 248 10.97 3.12 -3.50
CA CYS A 248 10.40 3.03 -4.85
C CYS A 248 10.70 4.33 -5.60
N PRO A 249 11.29 4.27 -6.80
CA PRO A 249 11.43 5.45 -7.65
C PRO A 249 10.10 6.16 -7.94
N GLY A 250 9.01 5.40 -8.14
CA GLY A 250 7.65 5.93 -8.28
C GLY A 250 7.22 6.74 -7.05
N GLY A 251 7.31 6.15 -5.87
CA GLY A 251 7.05 6.86 -4.60
C GLY A 251 7.98 8.06 -4.33
N ILE A 252 9.20 8.11 -4.90
CA ILE A 252 10.05 9.33 -4.82
C ILE A 252 9.49 10.43 -5.72
N GLN A 253 8.95 10.07 -6.89
CA GLN A 253 8.29 11.03 -7.78
C GLN A 253 6.94 11.49 -7.23
N ASN A 254 6.29 10.64 -6.43
CA ASN A 254 5.02 10.92 -5.78
C ASN A 254 5.16 11.58 -4.39
N ALA A 255 6.35 12.09 -4.04
CA ALA A 255 6.64 12.64 -2.71
C ALA A 255 5.86 13.93 -2.38
N ASP A 256 5.24 14.56 -3.39
CA ASP A 256 4.33 15.68 -3.18
C ASP A 256 2.95 15.24 -2.66
N ASN A 257 2.59 13.95 -2.82
CA ASN A 257 1.30 13.39 -2.41
C ASN A 257 1.42 12.38 -1.25
N ALA A 258 2.52 11.62 -1.14
CA ALA A 258 2.67 10.61 -0.09
C ALA A 258 4.06 10.64 0.59
N THR A 259 4.09 10.44 1.91
CA THR A 259 5.33 10.42 2.71
C THR A 259 5.93 9.01 2.87
N TYR A 260 5.11 7.96 2.89
CA TYR A 260 5.56 6.57 3.02
C TYR A 260 6.05 6.00 1.67
N ASN A 261 7.24 5.39 1.68
CA ASN A 261 7.88 4.93 0.44
C ASN A 261 8.80 3.70 0.63
N ASP A 262 8.50 2.85 1.61
CA ASP A 262 9.23 1.59 1.80
C ASP A 262 8.54 0.45 1.03
N TYR A 263 9.32 -0.50 0.50
CA TYR A 263 8.75 -1.75 -0.01
C TYR A 263 8.10 -2.54 1.12
N ASN A 264 7.05 -3.26 0.79
CA ASN A 264 6.21 -3.97 1.74
C ASN A 264 6.38 -5.48 1.62
N LEU A 265 6.27 -6.16 2.75
CA LEU A 265 6.17 -7.60 2.87
C LEU A 265 4.71 -7.93 3.20
N VAL A 266 4.07 -8.68 2.32
CA VAL A 266 2.76 -9.28 2.58
C VAL A 266 3.01 -10.66 3.19
N LEU A 267 2.73 -10.79 4.49
CA LEU A 267 2.92 -12.05 5.21
C LEU A 267 2.00 -13.13 4.65
N PRO A 268 2.36 -14.42 4.75
CA PRO A 268 1.38 -15.48 4.50
C PRO A 268 0.21 -15.31 5.48
N ARG A 269 -1.00 -15.69 5.04
CA ARG A 269 -2.15 -15.72 5.94
C ARG A 269 -1.85 -16.63 7.12
N LEU A 270 -2.00 -16.10 8.33
CA LEU A 270 -1.72 -16.86 9.54
C LEU A 270 -2.76 -17.98 9.69
N ALA A 271 -2.33 -19.14 10.18
CA ALA A 271 -3.25 -20.22 10.53
C ALA A 271 -4.24 -19.76 11.61
N ALA A 272 -3.77 -19.01 12.62
CA ALA A 272 -4.62 -18.45 13.65
C ALA A 272 -5.64 -17.45 13.11
N THR A 273 -5.26 -16.60 12.14
CA THR A 273 -6.21 -15.70 11.46
C THR A 273 -7.24 -16.49 10.66
N ALA A 274 -6.80 -17.49 9.91
CA ALA A 274 -7.68 -18.36 9.13
C ALA A 274 -8.69 -19.12 10.01
N GLU A 275 -8.28 -19.61 11.19
CA GLU A 275 -9.17 -20.26 12.16
C GLU A 275 -10.21 -19.29 12.76
N ARG A 276 -9.88 -17.99 12.87
CA ARG A 276 -10.84 -16.94 13.27
C ARG A 276 -11.80 -16.56 12.16
N ILE A 277 -11.41 -16.78 10.90
CA ILE A 277 -12.26 -16.57 9.72
C ILE A 277 -13.20 -17.78 9.58
N ASP A 278 -14.38 -17.66 10.16
CA ASP A 278 -15.52 -18.54 9.88
C ASP A 278 -16.63 -17.67 9.27
N GLY A 279 -17.33 -18.19 8.26
CA GLY A 279 -18.26 -17.38 7.46
C GLY A 279 -19.61 -17.10 8.15
N THR A 280 -19.69 -17.32 9.46
CA THR A 280 -20.71 -16.72 10.32
C THR A 280 -20.26 -15.40 10.96
N ALA A 281 -18.95 -15.16 11.01
CA ALA A 281 -18.34 -14.03 11.69
C ALA A 281 -17.86 -12.94 10.72
N THR A 282 -17.60 -13.27 9.45
CA THR A 282 -17.14 -12.32 8.43
C THR A 282 -18.30 -11.66 7.67
N PRO A 283 -18.14 -10.43 7.17
CA PRO A 283 -19.13 -9.77 6.30
C PRO A 283 -19.26 -10.45 4.93
N PHE A 284 -18.34 -11.35 4.57
CA PHE A 284 -18.42 -12.15 3.35
C PHE A 284 -19.32 -13.35 3.54
N SER A 285 -20.26 -13.48 2.62
CA SER A 285 -21.07 -14.67 2.48
C SER A 285 -20.42 -15.59 1.47
N THR A 286 -20.43 -16.89 1.75
CA THR A 286 -19.83 -17.90 0.87
C THR A 286 -20.59 -18.03 -0.44
N ILE A 287 -19.81 -18.27 -1.49
CA ILE A 287 -20.27 -18.36 -2.89
C ILE A 287 -21.21 -19.55 -3.09
N ASP A 288 -21.12 -20.61 -2.27
CA ASP A 288 -21.95 -21.82 -2.38
C ASP A 288 -22.89 -22.06 -1.19
N GLY A 289 -22.80 -21.25 -0.12
CA GLY A 289 -23.56 -21.43 1.12
C GLY A 289 -23.13 -22.63 1.98
N ASP A 290 -22.01 -23.30 1.68
CA ASP A 290 -21.43 -24.43 2.43
C ASP A 290 -20.03 -24.13 2.98
N ASN A 291 -19.98 -23.26 3.98
CA ASN A 291 -18.76 -22.96 4.75
C ASN A 291 -18.27 -24.18 5.55
N THR A 292 -19.14 -25.19 5.74
CA THR A 292 -18.86 -26.31 6.65
C THR A 292 -17.97 -27.36 6.01
N THR A 293 -17.96 -27.46 4.69
CA THR A 293 -17.13 -28.40 3.93
C THR A 293 -15.92 -27.73 3.30
N ASP A 294 -16.09 -26.53 2.74
CA ASP A 294 -15.10 -25.93 1.83
C ASP A 294 -14.51 -24.60 2.33
N GLY A 295 -14.85 -24.19 3.56
CA GLY A 295 -14.35 -22.97 4.18
C GLY A 295 -14.98 -21.68 3.65
N VAL A 296 -14.45 -20.52 4.08
CA VAL A 296 -14.86 -19.22 3.55
C VAL A 296 -14.13 -18.96 2.25
N GLN A 297 -14.89 -18.77 1.18
CA GLN A 297 -14.36 -18.60 -0.17
C GLN A 297 -14.64 -17.20 -0.72
N VAL A 298 -13.70 -16.71 -1.51
CA VAL A 298 -13.79 -15.43 -2.21
C VAL A 298 -13.58 -15.68 -3.70
N ALA A 299 -14.39 -15.00 -4.51
CA ALA A 299 -14.37 -15.05 -5.95
C ALA A 299 -13.81 -13.72 -6.46
N ALA A 300 -12.93 -13.81 -7.44
CA ALA A 300 -12.35 -12.65 -8.07
C ALA A 300 -12.28 -12.79 -9.59
N VAL A 301 -12.47 -11.68 -10.29
CA VAL A 301 -12.33 -11.58 -11.75
C VAL A 301 -11.27 -10.57 -12.11
N ALA A 302 -10.37 -10.93 -13.01
CA ALA A 302 -9.35 -10.01 -13.54
C ALA A 302 -9.86 -9.29 -14.77
N TYR A 303 -9.57 -7.99 -14.84
CA TYR A 303 -9.88 -7.12 -15.98
C TYR A 303 -8.75 -6.11 -16.21
N ASP A 304 -8.54 -5.75 -17.48
CA ASP A 304 -7.58 -4.70 -17.86
C ASP A 304 -8.25 -3.32 -17.73
N ASP A 305 -9.44 -3.19 -18.34
CA ASP A 305 -10.31 -2.04 -18.20
C ASP A 305 -11.51 -2.41 -17.35
N ALA A 306 -11.79 -1.58 -16.37
CA ALA A 306 -12.91 -1.76 -15.48
C ALA A 306 -14.23 -1.79 -16.30
N PRO A 307 -15.04 -2.87 -16.27
CA PRO A 307 -16.34 -2.92 -16.98
C PRO A 307 -17.29 -1.77 -16.60
N GLY A 308 -18.03 -1.23 -17.57
CA GLY A 308 -18.90 -0.05 -17.34
C GLY A 308 -20.22 -0.34 -16.61
N ALA A 309 -20.58 -1.60 -16.41
CA ALA A 309 -21.77 -2.07 -15.69
C ALA A 309 -21.39 -3.28 -14.82
N ASP A 310 -22.27 -3.68 -13.90
CA ASP A 310 -22.07 -4.87 -13.06
C ASP A 310 -21.81 -6.10 -13.93
N TYR A 311 -20.82 -6.91 -13.52
CA TYR A 311 -20.35 -8.05 -14.30
C TYR A 311 -20.72 -9.37 -13.65
N ASP A 312 -21.46 -10.23 -14.35
CA ASP A 312 -21.79 -11.58 -13.88
C ASP A 312 -20.59 -12.54 -14.09
N TYR A 313 -19.91 -12.92 -13.01
CA TYR A 313 -18.77 -13.84 -13.08
C TYR A 313 -19.19 -15.30 -13.31
N VAL A 314 -20.45 -15.65 -13.10
CA VAL A 314 -20.97 -17.01 -13.29
C VAL A 314 -21.20 -17.29 -14.77
N THR A 315 -21.84 -16.36 -15.48
CA THR A 315 -22.00 -16.48 -16.94
C THR A 315 -20.72 -16.12 -17.67
N ASN A 316 -19.92 -15.21 -17.09
CA ASN A 316 -18.64 -14.76 -17.59
C ASN A 316 -18.69 -14.37 -19.08
N ASP A 317 -19.75 -13.66 -19.50
CA ASP A 317 -20.06 -13.38 -20.91
C ASP A 317 -18.95 -12.58 -21.62
N ASP A 318 -18.14 -11.80 -20.86
CA ASP A 318 -16.98 -11.07 -21.37
C ASP A 318 -15.69 -11.91 -21.41
N ASN A 319 -15.76 -13.18 -21.01
CA ASN A 319 -14.63 -14.12 -20.92
C ASN A 319 -13.49 -13.63 -20.02
N LEU A 320 -13.82 -12.94 -18.93
CA LEU A 320 -12.83 -12.51 -17.94
C LEU A 320 -12.16 -13.71 -17.27
N ARG A 321 -10.95 -13.49 -16.77
CA ARG A 321 -10.21 -14.51 -15.99
C ARG A 321 -10.83 -14.60 -14.60
N TYR A 322 -11.33 -15.77 -14.23
CA TYR A 322 -11.93 -16.04 -12.92
C TYR A 322 -10.98 -16.79 -11.99
N ARG A 323 -10.98 -16.42 -10.70
CA ARG A 323 -10.28 -17.11 -9.62
C ARG A 323 -11.20 -17.27 -8.42
N GLN A 324 -11.14 -18.42 -7.77
CA GLN A 324 -11.82 -18.72 -6.52
C GLN A 324 -10.79 -19.27 -5.54
N PHE A 325 -10.79 -18.76 -4.31
CA PHE A 325 -9.79 -19.13 -3.31
C PHE A 325 -10.37 -19.09 -1.90
N THR A 326 -9.80 -19.92 -1.02
CA THR A 326 -10.25 -20.05 0.37
C THR A 326 -9.44 -19.13 1.27
N ILE A 327 -10.14 -18.31 2.07
CA ILE A 327 -9.54 -17.38 3.02
C ILE A 327 -9.55 -17.91 4.47
N SER A 328 -10.29 -18.98 4.74
CA SER A 328 -10.26 -19.72 6.01
C SER A 328 -9.17 -20.81 6.04
N GLU A 329 -8.16 -20.71 5.18
CA GLU A 329 -6.99 -21.59 5.17
C GLU A 329 -5.72 -20.76 5.39
N GLY A 330 -4.91 -21.19 6.37
CA GLY A 330 -3.59 -20.62 6.61
C GLY A 330 -2.64 -20.94 5.45
N GLN A 331 -1.76 -20.01 5.14
CA GLN A 331 -0.77 -20.19 4.10
C GLN A 331 0.56 -20.66 4.69
N GLU A 332 1.30 -21.43 3.91
CA GLU A 332 2.64 -21.85 4.28
C GLU A 332 3.58 -20.64 4.42
N SER A 333 4.54 -20.76 5.33
CA SER A 333 5.53 -19.70 5.62
C SER A 333 6.30 -19.16 4.41
N TRP A 334 6.38 -19.90 3.30
CA TRP A 334 7.03 -19.46 2.07
C TRP A 334 6.11 -18.75 1.08
N GLN A 335 4.79 -18.72 1.30
CA GLN A 335 3.78 -18.06 0.46
C GLN A 335 3.67 -16.55 0.76
N TYR A 336 4.76 -15.90 1.14
CA TYR A 336 4.79 -14.44 1.28
C TYR A 336 4.90 -13.76 -0.09
N ALA A 337 4.52 -12.50 -0.14
CA ALA A 337 4.69 -11.64 -1.32
C ALA A 337 5.39 -10.33 -0.92
N THR A 338 5.91 -9.61 -1.93
CA THR A 338 6.44 -8.26 -1.74
C THR A 338 5.69 -7.29 -2.63
N GLN A 339 5.42 -6.09 -2.12
CA GLN A 339 4.76 -5.02 -2.86
C GLN A 339 5.59 -3.74 -2.85
N CYS A 340 5.46 -2.91 -3.87
CA CYS A 340 5.92 -1.52 -3.82
C CYS A 340 5.00 -0.68 -2.89
N PRO A 341 5.35 0.57 -2.55
CA PRO A 341 4.51 1.47 -1.75
C PRO A 341 3.31 2.03 -2.51
N GLU A 342 3.09 1.66 -3.77
CA GLU A 342 1.85 1.85 -4.53
C GLU A 342 1.02 0.55 -4.61
N GLY A 343 1.48 -0.56 -4.01
CA GLY A 343 0.76 -1.84 -3.99
C GLY A 343 1.03 -2.79 -5.15
N HIS A 344 1.88 -2.41 -6.11
CA HIS A 344 2.28 -3.29 -7.22
C HIS A 344 3.10 -4.48 -6.72
N MET A 345 2.95 -5.63 -7.37
CA MET A 345 3.70 -6.85 -7.09
C MET A 345 4.59 -7.22 -8.28
N TYR A 346 5.68 -7.96 -8.02
CA TYR A 346 6.50 -8.54 -9.07
C TYR A 346 6.43 -10.08 -9.08
N PRO A 347 6.30 -10.73 -10.25
CA PRO A 347 6.02 -10.10 -11.55
C PRO A 347 4.64 -9.43 -11.54
N GLU A 348 4.50 -8.32 -12.25
CA GLU A 348 3.18 -7.75 -12.50
C GLU A 348 2.37 -8.80 -13.29
N ASP A 349 1.28 -9.30 -12.68
CA ASP A 349 0.32 -10.16 -13.36
C ASP A 349 -0.41 -9.26 -14.38
N ASP A 350 -0.60 -9.76 -15.59
CA ASP A 350 -1.18 -9.02 -16.73
C ASP A 350 -2.67 -8.68 -16.56
N GLY A 351 -3.25 -8.93 -15.38
CA GLY A 351 -4.51 -8.36 -14.93
C GLY A 351 -4.25 -7.30 -13.87
N GLU A 352 -4.15 -6.04 -14.29
CA GLU A 352 -3.77 -4.90 -13.44
C GLU A 352 -4.77 -4.64 -12.30
N PHE A 353 -6.00 -5.13 -12.42
CA PHE A 353 -7.06 -4.96 -11.42
C PHE A 353 -7.96 -6.19 -11.31
N TRP A 354 -8.41 -6.43 -10.08
CA TRP A 354 -9.34 -7.47 -9.74
C TRP A 354 -10.63 -6.88 -9.20
N GLY A 355 -11.74 -7.53 -9.53
CA GLY A 355 -13.01 -7.35 -8.86
C GLY A 355 -13.27 -8.51 -7.92
N VAL A 356 -13.67 -8.24 -6.68
CA VAL A 356 -13.84 -9.23 -5.62
C VAL A 356 -15.30 -9.24 -5.17
N ASP A 357 -15.97 -10.38 -5.30
CA ASP A 357 -17.38 -10.52 -4.89
C ASP A 357 -17.50 -10.60 -3.37
N PHE A 358 -18.24 -9.65 -2.77
CA PHE A 358 -18.51 -9.61 -1.34
C PHE A 358 -19.97 -9.92 -1.01
N ASN A 359 -20.88 -9.99 -1.99
CA ASN A 359 -22.33 -10.00 -1.75
C ASN A 359 -23.13 -10.98 -2.63
N PRO A 360 -23.55 -12.13 -2.10
CA PRO A 360 -24.62 -12.94 -2.68
C PRO A 360 -25.94 -12.62 -1.96
N THR A 361 -26.55 -11.45 -2.20
CA THR A 361 -27.90 -11.21 -1.64
C THR A 361 -28.96 -11.98 -2.40
N ALA A 362 -29.30 -13.16 -1.85
CA ALA A 362 -30.51 -13.92 -2.09
C ALA A 362 -31.78 -13.21 -1.54
N ALA A 363 -32.00 -11.95 -1.91
CA ALA A 363 -33.26 -11.24 -1.64
C ALA A 363 -34.30 -11.39 -2.76
N ASP A 364 -33.91 -11.93 -3.93
CA ASP A 364 -34.76 -12.13 -5.11
C ASP A 364 -35.13 -13.61 -5.35
N GLY A 365 -35.66 -14.31 -4.33
CA GLY A 365 -36.51 -15.49 -4.53
C GLY A 365 -36.00 -16.59 -5.49
N GLY A 366 -34.70 -16.84 -5.52
CA GLY A 366 -33.98 -17.76 -6.40
C GLY A 366 -32.46 -17.55 -6.25
N PRO A 367 -31.59 -18.42 -6.81
CA PRO A 367 -30.14 -18.22 -6.74
C PRO A 367 -29.81 -16.85 -7.35
N SER A 368 -29.36 -15.91 -6.52
CA SER A 368 -28.94 -14.57 -6.96
C SER A 368 -27.72 -14.73 -7.86
N ALA A 369 -27.81 -14.17 -9.07
CA ALA A 369 -26.72 -14.18 -10.05
C ALA A 369 -25.52 -13.42 -9.49
N GLY A 370 -24.33 -14.02 -9.64
CA GLY A 370 -23.06 -13.52 -9.09
C GLY A 370 -22.53 -12.35 -9.90
N ALA A 371 -23.01 -11.15 -9.59
CA ALA A 371 -22.56 -9.91 -10.22
C ALA A 371 -21.59 -9.16 -9.30
N ILE A 372 -20.42 -8.75 -9.83
CA ILE A 372 -19.48 -7.82 -9.20
C ILE A 372 -20.01 -6.41 -9.42
N ASN A 373 -20.38 -5.72 -8.34
CA ASN A 373 -21.04 -4.41 -8.35
C ASN A 373 -20.06 -3.26 -8.08
N GLY A 374 -20.34 -2.10 -8.66
CA GLY A 374 -19.51 -0.89 -8.57
C GLY A 374 -19.94 0.10 -7.51
#